data_AF-A0A0M0BWE9-F1
#
_entry.id   AF-A0A0M0BWE9-F1
#
_cell.length_a   1.000
_cell.length_b   1.000
_cell.length_c   1.000
_cell.angle_alpha   90.00
_cell.angle_beta   90.00
_cell.angle_gamma   90.00
#
_symmetry.space_group_name_H-M   'P 1'
#
loop_
_entity.id
_entity.type
_entity.pdbx_description
1 polymer ?
#
loop_
_entity_poly.entity_id
_entity_poly.type
_entity_poly.pdbx_seq_one_letter_code
_entity_poly.pdbx_strand_id
1 'polypeptide(L)'
;MPRIVKVLKVDSAHFTIRLSEDLLKIDLKGSFKNNIEEALENKPVLKDTIGRILGVFVPLHIRVSEIDSVKIGETGKVRISLPYHRNIVIPFEHKENAQKFVEKMNQLIFESKTAKIKEHVETKQTKRKQKLAREKAKKKAEEKKYAERGHEIFDS
;
A
#
# COMPACT_ATOMS: atom_id res chain seq x y z
N MET A 1 18.26 7.51 0.88
CA MET A 1 17.02 7.22 0.14
C MET A 1 16.93 5.72 -0.08
N PRO A 2 15.85 5.03 0.31
CA PRO A 2 15.72 3.61 0.01
C PRO A 2 15.65 3.45 -1.52
N ARG A 3 16.50 2.56 -2.07
CA ARG A 3 16.46 2.22 -3.49
C ARG A 3 15.15 1.48 -3.74
N ILE A 4 14.24 2.09 -4.50
CA ILE A 4 13.04 1.41 -4.97
C ILE A 4 13.51 0.33 -5.95
N VAL A 5 13.58 -0.92 -5.49
CA VAL A 5 13.94 -2.05 -6.34
C VAL A 5 12.78 -2.25 -7.31
N LYS A 6 13.08 -2.04 -8.59
CA LYS A 6 12.10 -2.21 -9.65
C LYS A 6 11.96 -3.70 -9.95
N VAL A 7 10.77 -4.22 -9.71
CA VAL A 7 10.48 -5.66 -9.78
C VAL A 7 9.98 -6.05 -11.17
N LEU A 8 9.14 -5.20 -11.78
CA LEU A 8 8.62 -5.44 -13.13
C LEU A 8 8.38 -4.11 -13.85
N LYS A 9 8.66 -4.09 -15.15
CA LYS A 9 8.20 -3.04 -16.07
C LYS A 9 7.41 -3.70 -17.18
N VAL A 10 6.23 -3.21 -17.46
CA VAL A 10 5.51 -3.54 -18.69
C VAL A 10 5.28 -2.24 -19.43
N ASP A 11 5.67 -2.22 -20.69
CA ASP A 11 5.52 -1.06 -21.53
C ASP A 11 4.55 -1.39 -22.66
N SER A 12 3.47 -0.62 -22.77
CA SER A 12 2.49 -0.74 -23.84
C SER A 12 2.45 0.54 -24.66
N ALA A 13 1.71 0.50 -25.76
CA ALA A 13 1.47 1.66 -26.62
C ALA A 13 0.77 2.82 -25.86
N HIS A 14 -0.11 2.50 -24.92
CA HIS A 14 -0.98 3.49 -24.27
C HIS A 14 -0.62 3.78 -22.81
N PHE A 15 0.12 2.89 -22.14
CA PHE A 15 0.49 3.06 -20.74
C PHE A 15 1.81 2.36 -20.41
N THR A 16 2.42 2.75 -19.30
CA THR A 16 3.55 2.05 -18.68
C THR A 16 3.14 1.59 -17.29
N ILE A 17 3.38 0.31 -16.99
CA ILE A 17 3.21 -0.25 -15.66
C ILE A 17 4.58 -0.46 -15.04
N ARG A 18 4.78 0.07 -13.84
CA ARG A 18 5.98 -0.12 -13.04
C ARG A 18 5.58 -0.72 -11.71
N LEU A 19 6.09 -1.91 -11.42
CA LEU A 19 5.89 -2.57 -10.14
C LEU A 19 7.20 -2.54 -9.36
N SER A 20 7.10 -2.05 -8.13
CA SER A 20 8.12 -2.14 -7.08
C SER A 20 7.57 -2.96 -5.92
N GLU A 21 8.41 -3.26 -4.94
CA GLU A 21 8.05 -4.10 -3.78
C GLU A 21 6.77 -3.63 -3.06
N ASP A 22 6.60 -2.32 -2.91
CA ASP A 22 5.53 -1.71 -2.13
C ASP A 22 4.51 -0.92 -2.95
N LEU A 23 4.81 -0.66 -4.22
CA LEU A 23 4.06 0.29 -5.05
C LEU A 23 3.87 -0.20 -6.48
N LEU A 24 2.63 -0.15 -6.95
CA LEU A 24 2.24 -0.28 -8.35
C LEU A 24 2.04 1.12 -8.92
N LYS A 25 2.75 1.46 -9.99
CA LYS A 25 2.57 2.70 -10.76
C LYS A 25 2.04 2.40 -12.14
N ILE A 26 1.01 3.12 -12.54
CA ILE A 26 0.45 3.08 -13.90
C ILE A 26 0.47 4.50 -14.45
N ASP A 27 1.24 4.70 -15.52
CA ASP A 27 1.39 5.97 -16.21
C ASP A 27 0.75 5.88 -17.60
N LEU A 28 0.00 6.89 -18.03
CA LEU A 28 -0.55 6.96 -19.40
C LEU A 28 0.46 7.63 -20.34
N LYS A 29 0.43 7.26 -21.63
CA LYS A 29 1.31 7.82 -22.66
C LYS A 29 0.58 8.66 -23.70
N GLY A 30 1.30 9.68 -24.19
CA GLY A 30 1.06 10.34 -25.48
C GLY A 30 -0.38 10.83 -25.70
N SER A 31 -0.87 10.63 -26.93
CA SER A 31 -2.22 11.03 -27.38
C SER A 31 -3.36 10.37 -26.60
N PHE A 32 -3.12 9.24 -25.93
CA PHE A 32 -4.13 8.58 -25.13
C PHE A 32 -4.50 9.41 -23.89
N LYS A 33 -3.52 10.09 -23.30
CA LYS A 33 -3.74 11.04 -22.21
C LYS A 33 -4.60 12.21 -22.70
N ASN A 34 -4.25 12.80 -23.84
CA ASN A 34 -4.95 13.94 -24.42
C ASN A 34 -6.39 13.58 -24.82
N ASN A 35 -6.59 12.41 -25.46
CA ASN A 35 -7.91 11.93 -25.86
C ASN A 35 -8.83 11.68 -24.65
N ILE A 36 -8.24 11.23 -23.53
CA ILE A 36 -8.98 11.05 -22.27
C ILE A 36 -9.34 12.42 -21.67
N GLU A 37 -8.38 13.34 -21.58
CA GLU A 37 -8.61 14.71 -21.07
C GLU A 37 -9.69 15.43 -21.91
N GLU A 38 -9.56 15.38 -23.24
CA GLU A 38 -10.49 15.99 -24.19
C GLU A 38 -11.88 15.35 -24.14
N ALA A 39 -11.99 14.02 -24.06
CA ALA A 39 -13.29 13.34 -23.96
C ALA A 39 -14.05 13.73 -22.69
N LEU A 40 -13.34 14.20 -21.67
CA LEU A 40 -13.90 14.52 -20.36
C LEU A 40 -14.19 15.99 -20.13
N GLU A 41 -13.49 16.85 -20.83
CA GLU A 41 -13.91 18.23 -21.04
C GLU A 41 -15.20 18.26 -21.86
N ASN A 42 -15.29 17.44 -22.91
CA ASN A 42 -16.41 17.53 -23.87
C ASN A 42 -17.69 16.81 -23.43
N LYS A 43 -17.62 15.72 -22.65
CA LYS A 43 -18.82 14.95 -22.24
C LYS A 43 -18.70 14.45 -20.80
N PRO A 44 -19.36 15.10 -19.83
CA PRO A 44 -19.34 14.68 -18.43
C PRO A 44 -19.88 13.26 -18.21
N VAL A 45 -20.85 12.82 -19.02
CA VAL A 45 -21.44 11.46 -18.97
C VAL A 45 -20.43 10.37 -19.35
N LEU A 46 -19.44 10.68 -20.19
CA LEU A 46 -18.36 9.76 -20.50
C LEU A 46 -17.43 9.52 -19.30
N LYS A 47 -17.51 10.30 -18.21
CA LYS A 47 -16.84 9.97 -16.92
C LYS A 47 -17.23 8.58 -16.43
N ASP A 48 -18.48 8.18 -16.59
CA ASP A 48 -18.95 6.89 -16.12
C ASP A 48 -18.64 5.75 -17.09
N THR A 49 -18.57 6.02 -18.40
CA THR A 49 -18.30 5.01 -19.43
C THR A 49 -16.80 4.81 -19.67
N ILE A 50 -16.05 5.90 -19.82
CA ILE A 50 -14.57 5.88 -19.85
C ILE A 50 -14.07 5.45 -18.48
N GLY A 51 -14.66 5.90 -17.37
CA GLY A 51 -14.37 5.39 -16.03
C GLY A 51 -14.65 3.90 -15.81
N ARG A 52 -15.40 3.24 -16.71
CA ARG A 52 -15.62 1.78 -16.73
C ARG A 52 -14.64 1.03 -17.63
N ILE A 53 -14.22 1.63 -18.76
CA ILE A 53 -13.23 1.05 -19.69
C ILE A 53 -11.78 1.32 -19.20
N LEU A 54 -11.61 2.41 -18.46
CA LEU A 54 -10.40 2.99 -17.94
C LEU A 54 -10.77 3.68 -16.60
N GLY A 55 -10.74 2.96 -15.47
CA GLY A 55 -10.83 3.58 -14.12
C GLY A 55 -9.64 4.50 -13.82
N VAL A 56 -9.44 5.53 -14.65
CA VAL A 56 -8.19 6.21 -14.97
C VAL A 56 -8.51 7.69 -15.06
N PHE A 57 -8.31 8.42 -13.95
CA PHE A 57 -8.14 9.88 -14.01
C PHE A 57 -6.87 10.38 -13.35
N VAL A 58 -6.00 9.49 -12.87
CA VAL A 58 -4.80 9.88 -12.14
C VAL A 58 -3.72 8.85 -12.45
N PRO A 59 -2.42 9.21 -12.55
CA PRO A 59 -1.35 8.23 -12.40
C PRO A 59 -1.60 7.44 -11.11
N LEU A 60 -1.98 6.18 -11.28
CA LEU A 60 -2.42 5.31 -10.19
C LEU A 60 -1.19 4.74 -9.52
N HIS A 61 -0.72 5.45 -8.50
CA HIS A 61 0.25 4.97 -7.53
C HIS A 61 -0.48 4.27 -6.40
N ILE A 62 -0.59 2.95 -6.47
CA ILE A 62 -1.32 2.14 -5.52
C ILE A 62 -0.32 1.40 -4.66
N ARG A 63 -0.45 1.47 -3.35
CA ARG A 63 0.38 0.63 -2.49
C ARG A 63 -0.06 -0.82 -2.65
N VAL A 64 0.89 -1.72 -2.84
CA VAL A 64 0.63 -3.17 -2.94
C VAL A 64 -0.18 -3.65 -1.74
N SER A 65 0.09 -3.05 -0.57
CA SER A 65 -0.57 -3.35 0.69
C SER A 65 -2.06 -2.95 0.79
N GLU A 66 -2.55 -2.15 -0.16
CA GLU A 66 -3.94 -1.68 -0.27
C GLU A 66 -4.74 -2.50 -1.30
N ILE A 67 -4.07 -3.42 -2.01
CA ILE A 67 -4.68 -4.29 -3.00
C ILE A 67 -5.23 -5.53 -2.31
N ASP A 68 -6.49 -5.85 -2.60
CA ASP A 68 -7.14 -7.03 -2.04
C ASP A 68 -6.77 -8.30 -2.82
N SER A 69 -6.98 -8.28 -4.14
CA SER A 69 -6.68 -9.40 -5.03
C SER A 69 -6.37 -8.96 -6.47
N VAL A 70 -5.59 -9.77 -7.20
CA VAL A 70 -5.31 -9.58 -8.62
C VAL A 70 -5.60 -10.88 -9.38
N LYS A 71 -6.43 -10.80 -10.43
CA LYS A 71 -6.85 -11.97 -11.22
C LYS A 71 -6.91 -11.62 -12.71
N ILE A 72 -6.76 -12.61 -13.57
CA ILE A 72 -7.10 -12.49 -15.00
C ILE A 72 -8.60 -12.76 -15.13
N GLY A 73 -9.34 -11.81 -15.70
CA GLY A 73 -10.76 -11.96 -16.00
C GLY A 73 -10.99 -12.80 -17.25
N GLU A 74 -12.25 -13.18 -17.48
CA GLU A 74 -12.66 -14.03 -18.61
C GLU A 74 -12.30 -13.45 -19.99
N THR A 75 -12.21 -12.13 -20.08
CA THR A 75 -11.83 -11.41 -21.31
C THR A 75 -10.31 -11.31 -21.52
N GLY A 76 -9.50 -12.01 -20.72
CA GLY A 76 -8.03 -11.93 -20.76
C GLY A 76 -7.44 -10.65 -20.14
N LYS A 77 -8.30 -9.76 -19.64
CA LYS A 77 -7.89 -8.50 -18.98
C LYS A 77 -7.55 -8.76 -17.51
N VAL A 78 -6.51 -8.11 -17.00
CA VAL A 78 -6.14 -8.21 -15.58
C VAL A 78 -7.05 -7.30 -14.75
N ARG A 79 -7.70 -7.85 -13.75
CA ARG A 79 -8.52 -7.12 -12.77
C ARG A 79 -7.79 -7.04 -11.44
N ILE A 80 -7.59 -5.82 -10.96
CA ILE A 80 -7.05 -5.50 -9.64
C ILE A 80 -8.23 -5.04 -8.78
N SER A 81 -8.48 -5.78 -7.71
CA SER A 81 -9.55 -5.49 -6.77
C SER A 81 -9.04 -4.63 -5.63
N LEU A 82 -9.74 -3.53 -5.36
CA LEU A 82 -9.44 -2.60 -4.27
C LEU A 82 -10.63 -2.57 -3.31
N PRO A 83 -10.41 -2.63 -1.98
CA PRO A 83 -11.50 -2.75 -1.01
C PRO A 83 -12.35 -1.48 -0.91
N TYR A 84 -11.73 -0.29 -1.05
CA TYR A 84 -12.39 1.01 -0.87
C TYR A 84 -12.43 1.86 -2.14
N HIS A 85 -12.03 1.29 -3.28
CA HIS A 85 -11.94 2.01 -4.55
C HIS A 85 -12.54 1.17 -5.68
N ARG A 86 -12.82 1.81 -6.81
CA ARG A 86 -13.24 1.09 -8.01
C ARG A 86 -12.14 0.13 -8.46
N ASN A 87 -12.53 -1.07 -8.87
CA ASN A 87 -11.60 -2.06 -9.41
C ASN A 87 -10.94 -1.51 -10.67
N ILE A 88 -9.69 -1.90 -10.88
CA ILE A 88 -8.92 -1.48 -12.04
C ILE A 88 -8.83 -2.65 -13.00
N VAL A 89 -9.10 -2.37 -14.28
CA VAL A 89 -8.99 -3.35 -15.35
C VAL A 89 -7.90 -2.90 -16.30
N ILE A 90 -6.86 -3.71 -16.44
CA ILE A 90 -5.72 -3.45 -17.31
C ILE A 90 -5.79 -4.42 -18.49
N PRO A 91 -5.95 -3.92 -19.72
CA PRO A 91 -5.82 -4.76 -20.90
C PRO A 91 -4.35 -5.07 -21.13
N PHE A 92 -3.99 -6.35 -21.23
CA PHE A 92 -2.66 -6.76 -21.68
C PHE A 92 -2.78 -7.31 -23.10
N GLU A 93 -1.81 -6.96 -23.94
CA GLU A 93 -1.75 -7.42 -25.32
C GLU A 93 -1.35 -8.90 -25.40
N HIS A 94 -0.42 -9.31 -24.53
CA HIS A 94 0.06 -10.69 -24.44
C HIS A 94 -0.36 -11.34 -23.13
N LYS A 95 -0.92 -12.54 -23.21
CA LYS A 95 -1.42 -13.30 -22.06
C LYS A 95 -0.30 -13.68 -21.10
N GLU A 96 0.90 -13.95 -21.62
CA GLU A 96 2.09 -14.29 -20.84
C GLU A 96 2.50 -13.12 -19.93
N ASN A 97 2.43 -11.89 -20.45
CA ASN A 97 2.71 -10.68 -19.66
C ASN A 97 1.67 -10.48 -18.57
N ALA A 98 0.39 -10.76 -18.86
CA ALA A 98 -0.68 -10.71 -17.87
C ALA A 98 -0.46 -11.73 -16.74
N GLN A 99 -0.11 -12.97 -17.10
CA GLN A 99 0.18 -14.04 -16.15
C GLN A 99 1.37 -13.70 -15.25
N LYS A 100 2.49 -13.29 -15.85
CA LYS A 100 3.69 -12.87 -15.12
C LYS A 100 3.42 -11.69 -14.18
N PHE A 101 2.60 -10.73 -14.63
CA PHE A 101 2.18 -9.60 -13.81
C PHE A 101 1.33 -10.06 -12.61
N VAL A 102 0.31 -10.89 -12.85
CA VAL A 102 -0.59 -11.40 -11.80
C VAL A 102 0.17 -12.23 -10.77
N GLU A 103 1.03 -13.13 -11.23
CA GLU A 103 1.87 -13.96 -10.36
C GLU A 103 2.75 -13.09 -9.45
N LYS A 104 3.46 -12.12 -10.04
CA LYS A 104 4.34 -11.25 -9.26
C LYS A 104 3.58 -10.34 -8.30
N MET A 105 2.41 -9.82 -8.71
CA MET A 105 1.54 -9.03 -7.85
C MET A 105 1.05 -9.85 -6.65
N ASN A 106 0.57 -11.07 -6.88
CA ASN A 106 0.07 -11.92 -5.80
C ASN A 106 1.20 -12.30 -4.81
N GLN A 107 2.41 -12.53 -5.30
CA GLN A 107 3.58 -12.71 -4.45
C GLN A 107 3.81 -11.47 -3.55
N LEU A 108 3.87 -10.27 -4.13
CA LEU A 108 4.14 -9.04 -3.36
C LEU A 108 3.00 -8.70 -2.38
N ILE A 109 1.74 -8.96 -2.76
CA ILE A 109 0.59 -8.78 -1.85
C ILE A 109 0.74 -9.69 -0.63
N PHE A 110 1.13 -10.95 -0.85
CA PHE A 110 1.36 -11.90 0.24
C PHE A 110 2.51 -11.46 1.16
N GLU A 111 3.64 -11.04 0.58
CA GLU A 111 4.79 -10.52 1.32
C GLU A 111 4.41 -9.28 2.15
N SER A 112 3.66 -8.35 1.55
CA SER A 112 3.19 -7.13 2.20
C SER A 112 2.24 -7.39 3.37
N LYS A 113 1.29 -8.33 3.22
CA LYS A 113 0.38 -8.74 4.30
C LYS A 113 1.16 -9.37 5.46
N THR A 114 2.15 -10.20 5.15
CA THR A 114 3.01 -10.85 6.16
C THR A 114 3.85 -9.82 6.92
N ALA A 115 4.42 -8.83 6.22
CA ALA A 115 5.19 -7.75 6.83
C ALA A 115 4.34 -6.91 7.80
N LYS A 116 3.12 -6.52 7.39
CA LYS A 116 2.17 -5.79 8.26
C LYS A 116 1.83 -6.55 9.54
N ILE A 117 1.65 -7.87 9.46
CA ILE A 117 1.38 -8.71 10.64
C ILE A 117 2.56 -8.68 11.60
N LYS A 118 3.80 -8.86 11.09
CA LYS A 118 5.02 -8.81 11.90
C LYS A 118 5.19 -7.46 12.59
N GLU A 119 5.05 -6.37 11.85
CA GLU A 119 5.16 -5.00 12.37
C GLU A 119 4.15 -4.73 13.49
N HIS A 120 2.90 -5.18 13.35
CA HIS A 120 1.87 -5.02 14.37
C HIS A 120 2.20 -5.79 15.66
N VAL A 121 2.74 -6.99 15.53
CA VAL A 121 3.18 -7.81 16.67
C VAL A 121 4.34 -7.14 17.39
N GLU A 122 5.35 -6.69 16.67
CA GLU A 122 6.53 -6.00 17.22
C GLU A 122 6.14 -4.68 17.92
N THR A 123 5.24 -3.92 17.31
CA THR A 123 4.71 -2.67 17.88
C THR A 123 3.96 -2.94 19.18
N LYS A 124 3.13 -3.98 19.24
CA LYS A 124 2.44 -4.39 20.48
C LYS A 124 3.42 -4.82 21.56
N GLN A 125 4.44 -5.59 21.22
CA GLN A 125 5.46 -6.03 22.19
C GLN A 125 6.26 -4.85 22.74
N THR A 126 6.65 -3.92 21.89
CA THR A 126 7.41 -2.72 22.26
C THR A 126 6.60 -1.83 23.19
N LYS A 127 5.31 -1.58 22.89
CA LYS A 127 4.41 -0.83 23.77
C LYS A 127 4.24 -1.48 25.14
N ARG A 128 4.13 -2.82 25.19
CA ARG A 128 4.07 -3.57 26.46
C ARG A 128 5.35 -3.41 27.28
N LYS A 129 6.53 -3.59 26.66
CA LYS A 129 7.83 -3.41 27.33
C LYS A 129 8.02 -2.00 27.86
N GLN A 130 7.65 -0.98 27.07
CA GLN A 130 7.70 0.42 27.52
C GLN A 130 6.76 0.71 28.69
N LYS A 131 5.53 0.17 28.68
CA LYS A 131 4.59 0.32 29.79
C LYS A 131 5.14 -0.32 31.09
N LEU A 132 5.65 -1.54 30.99
CA LEU A 132 6.29 -2.25 32.11
C LEU A 132 7.51 -1.50 32.66
N ALA A 133 8.36 -0.95 31.79
CA ALA A 133 9.52 -0.17 32.20
C ALA A 133 9.11 1.12 32.93
N ARG A 134 8.08 1.83 32.43
CA ARG A 134 7.54 3.03 33.08
C ARG A 134 6.94 2.74 34.46
N GLU A 135 6.19 1.64 34.59
CA GLU A 135 5.61 1.24 35.88
C GLU A 135 6.69 0.87 36.91
N LYS A 136 7.73 0.11 36.49
CA LYS A 136 8.87 -0.20 37.37
C LYS A 136 9.64 1.05 37.78
N ALA A 137 9.85 2.00 36.87
CA ALA A 137 10.52 3.26 37.17
C ALA A 137 9.71 4.11 38.17
N LYS A 138 8.38 4.15 38.02
CA LYS A 138 7.49 4.83 38.98
C LYS A 138 7.56 4.21 40.37
N LYS A 139 7.46 2.88 40.48
CA LYS A 139 7.56 2.18 41.77
C LYS A 139 8.89 2.44 42.47
N LYS A 140 10.01 2.36 41.75
CA LYS A 140 11.34 2.68 42.30
C LYS A 140 11.45 4.13 42.77
N ALA A 141 10.88 5.07 42.02
CA ALA A 141 10.87 6.48 42.41
C ALA A 141 10.00 6.73 43.66
N GLU A 142 8.88 6.04 43.79
CA GLU A 142 8.03 6.08 45.00
C GLU A 142 8.75 5.48 46.20
N GLU A 143 9.32 4.28 46.09
CA GLU A 143 10.12 3.63 47.14
C GLU A 143 11.26 4.53 47.63
N LYS A 144 11.97 5.19 46.72
CA LYS A 144 13.05 6.13 47.07
C LYS A 144 12.51 7.34 47.85
N LYS A 145 11.38 7.92 47.44
CA LYS A 145 10.72 9.03 48.16
C LYS A 145 10.20 8.64 49.55
N TYR A 146 9.83 7.38 49.77
CA TYR A 146 9.43 6.89 51.09
C TYR A 146 10.66 6.66 51.99
N ALA A 147 11.76 6.13 51.43
CA ALA A 147 13.02 5.95 52.16
C ALA A 147 13.63 7.29 52.60
N GLU A 148 13.62 8.31 51.74
CA GLU A 148 14.12 9.65 52.06
C GLU A 148 13.29 10.32 53.18
N ARG A 149 11.95 10.22 53.12
CA ARG A 149 11.06 10.73 54.18
C ARG A 149 11.20 9.99 55.52
N GLY A 150 11.52 8.70 55.50
CA GLY A 150 11.78 7.94 56.72
C GLY A 150 13.05 8.36 57.45
N HIS A 151 14.07 8.83 56.71
CA HIS A 151 15.30 9.37 57.29
C HIS A 151 15.08 10.74 57.96
N GLU A 152 14.28 11.63 57.36
CA GLU A 152 13.98 12.95 57.94
C GLU A 152 13.22 12.90 59.28
N ILE A 153 12.45 11.84 59.53
CA ILE A 153 11.66 11.66 60.77
C ILE A 153 12.53 11.16 61.94
N PHE A 154 13.65 10.49 61.68
CA PHE A 154 14.52 9.92 62.72
C PHE A 154 15.70 10.83 63.11
N ASP A 155 15.99 11.86 62.32
CA ASP A 155 17.07 12.84 62.57
C ASP A 155 16.55 14.20 63.13
N SER A 156 15.28 14.30 63.55
CA SER A 156 14.66 15.48 64.19
C SER A 156 14.36 15.23 65.67
#